data_AF-A0A370Q7M4-F1
#
_entry.id   AF-A0A370Q7M4-F1
#
_cell.length_a   1.000
_cell.length_b   1.000
_cell.length_c   1.000
_cell.angle_alpha   90.00
_cell.angle_beta   90.00
_cell.angle_gamma   90.00
#
_symmetry.space_group_name_H-M   'P 1'
#
loop_
_entity.id
_entity.type
_entity.pdbx_description
1 polymer ?
#
loop_
_entity_poly.entity_id
_entity_poly.type
_entity_poly.pdbx_seq_one_letter_code
_entity_poly.pdbx_strand_id
1 'polypeptide(L)'
;MNKKILKHPGKMALVGATLLLSTIFFLTENNTLETNNHTEEILPQPVADPEKDAMGDTFSIVAYDKTTGQVGGAGCSCVPTISGGIVFLSDLITDGTTNADNIVGAIHSQASYNSSTQTFARNRMLNGDTPQEIINATVAADGGSASRQYGVVGVDSPGAAGFTGSSNGNYANDIQFDNAEFTISIQGNILDSSTSGGRDDILNDMQSAFLNAEGTLADRLMAALQGAKRVGGDSRCYTTGSGNRGSSGTTAFVQVLSPGETTPSLSYNTGNAVSALVEPIDVLQCLYDNGENAPVCRETIDTFPYVMDFETKSWEQETATCSTNSSWIRSRHTTPSSGTGPSGSNQGDLYIYVESSDIGGQGTGPRSAILGSPCIKIPSDQKAQLSFDYHMSGTAMGTLSIEVSEDGGTTWDTEWSETGNQGANWFNDTTVDLCKYSGKTIKIRLNALLGNGFTSDMAVDDIQISLSSAKTWDGASWSPTGVPTSTDLAVITGNYSTETNGNIDACSIMVSSGATLTVNAGEYIQIQGNMTVDGTLQVDHQGSVVQVDPSATVLNNGTINVDVT
;
A
#
# COMPACT_ATOMS: atom_id res chain seq x y z
N MET A 1 -18.51 -12.95 54.33
CA MET A 1 -18.82 -14.03 55.29
C MET A 1 -19.25 -15.28 54.52
N ASN A 2 -18.54 -16.39 54.76
CA ASN A 2 -18.85 -17.83 54.56
C ASN A 2 -19.47 -18.30 53.22
N LYS A 3 -18.77 -19.00 52.31
CA LYS A 3 -18.11 -20.34 52.30
C LYS A 3 -19.01 -21.57 52.54
N LYS A 4 -19.03 -22.47 51.54
CA LYS A 4 -18.92 -23.97 51.54
C LYS A 4 -19.17 -24.43 50.08
N ILE A 5 -18.32 -25.10 49.28
CA ILE A 5 -17.30 -26.16 49.36
C ILE A 5 -17.79 -27.53 49.87
N LEU A 6 -17.74 -28.53 48.98
CA LEU A 6 -17.20 -29.92 49.11
C LEU A 6 -17.34 -30.61 47.71
N LYS A 7 -16.29 -30.87 46.90
CA LYS A 7 -15.16 -31.85 46.90
C LYS A 7 -15.52 -33.36 46.70
N HIS A 8 -15.24 -33.87 45.47
CA HIS A 8 -14.37 -35.01 45.04
C HIS A 8 -14.58 -36.46 45.59
N PRO A 9 -13.88 -37.55 45.10
CA PRO A 9 -12.90 -37.72 43.98
C PRO A 9 -12.97 -39.07 43.16
N GLY A 10 -12.07 -39.22 42.17
CA GLY A 10 -11.42 -40.50 41.74
C GLY A 10 -11.67 -40.91 40.28
N LYS A 11 -10.74 -41.45 39.46
CA LYS A 11 -9.37 -41.97 39.62
C LYS A 11 -8.71 -42.12 38.21
N MET A 12 -7.38 -42.09 38.18
CA MET A 12 -6.46 -42.41 37.06
C MET A 12 -6.57 -43.86 36.52
N ALA A 13 -6.19 -44.05 35.24
CA ALA A 13 -5.39 -45.21 34.80
C ALA A 13 -4.58 -44.89 33.52
N LEU A 14 -3.32 -45.32 33.53
CA LEU A 14 -2.27 -45.20 32.51
C LEU A 14 -1.89 -46.62 32.06
N VAL A 15 -1.91 -46.93 30.76
CA VAL A 15 -1.24 -48.09 30.09
C VAL A 15 -1.12 -47.66 28.60
N GLY A 16 -0.02 -47.74 27.86
CA GLY A 16 1.08 -48.71 27.80
C GLY A 16 1.01 -49.43 26.43
N ALA A 17 2.03 -49.25 25.60
CA ALA A 17 2.14 -49.54 24.16
C ALA A 17 1.92 -50.99 23.70
N THR A 18 1.58 -51.19 22.40
CA THR A 18 2.18 -52.26 21.56
C THR A 18 2.13 -51.94 20.06
N LEU A 19 3.31 -51.99 19.43
CA LEU A 19 3.59 -52.01 17.99
C LEU A 19 3.47 -53.47 17.49
N LEU A 20 2.84 -53.74 16.34
CA LEU A 20 2.85 -55.06 15.71
C LEU A 20 3.26 -54.95 14.23
N LEU A 21 4.50 -55.39 14.01
CA LEU A 21 5.10 -55.77 12.73
C LEU A 21 4.51 -57.12 12.28
N SER A 22 4.20 -57.27 11.00
CA SER A 22 4.13 -58.58 10.35
C SER A 22 4.89 -58.56 9.02
N THR A 23 6.05 -59.21 9.02
CA THR A 23 6.82 -59.64 7.85
C THR A 23 6.33 -61.00 7.35
N ILE A 24 6.71 -61.37 6.11
CA ILE A 24 6.96 -62.72 5.51
C ILE A 24 6.36 -62.76 4.07
N PHE A 25 7.00 -63.14 2.95
CA PHE A 25 8.32 -63.73 2.59
C PHE A 25 8.60 -63.49 1.07
N PHE A 26 9.86 -63.63 0.67
CA PHE A 26 10.41 -63.58 -0.70
C PHE A 26 10.06 -64.80 -1.59
N LEU A 27 10.00 -64.63 -2.92
CA LEU A 27 10.80 -65.38 -3.94
C LEU A 27 10.43 -65.05 -5.42
N THR A 28 11.45 -64.56 -6.15
CA THR A 28 11.91 -64.81 -7.55
C THR A 28 11.04 -64.57 -8.80
N GLU A 29 11.56 -63.64 -9.62
CA GLU A 29 11.71 -63.57 -11.10
C GLU A 29 10.82 -64.44 -12.02
N ASN A 30 10.17 -63.78 -13.00
CA ASN A 30 10.55 -63.91 -14.41
C ASN A 30 9.86 -62.88 -15.32
N ASN A 31 10.65 -62.31 -16.22
CA ASN A 31 10.24 -61.49 -17.36
C ASN A 31 9.34 -62.28 -18.32
N THR A 32 8.20 -61.71 -18.70
CA THR A 32 7.70 -61.71 -20.08
C THR A 32 6.81 -60.49 -20.29
N LEU A 33 7.19 -59.66 -21.26
CA LEU A 33 6.39 -58.60 -21.86
C LEU A 33 5.09 -59.19 -22.43
N GLU A 34 3.93 -58.76 -21.92
CA GLU A 34 2.69 -58.77 -22.67
C GLU A 34 2.09 -57.36 -22.68
N THR A 35 1.89 -56.88 -23.90
CA THR A 35 1.38 -55.58 -24.28
C THR A 35 -0.11 -55.48 -23.99
N ASN A 36 -0.49 -54.70 -22.97
CA ASN A 36 -1.86 -54.20 -22.85
C ASN A 36 -1.95 -52.83 -23.49
N ASN A 37 -2.50 -52.85 -24.71
CA ASN A 37 -2.90 -51.71 -25.52
C ASN A 37 -3.96 -50.89 -24.76
N HIS A 38 -3.51 -49.86 -24.05
CA HIS A 38 -4.34 -48.71 -23.75
C HIS A 38 -3.93 -47.62 -24.74
N THR A 39 -4.73 -47.45 -25.79
CA THR A 39 -4.74 -46.19 -26.55
C THR A 39 -5.26 -45.12 -25.60
N GLU A 40 -4.35 -44.47 -24.88
CA GLU A 40 -4.61 -43.12 -24.42
C GLU A 40 -4.79 -42.27 -25.68
N GLU A 41 -6.01 -41.77 -25.86
CA GLU A 41 -6.26 -40.69 -26.77
C GLU A 41 -5.45 -39.50 -26.23
N ILE A 42 -4.30 -39.25 -26.87
CA ILE A 42 -3.49 -38.05 -26.64
C ILE A 42 -4.41 -36.88 -26.99
N LEU A 43 -5.04 -36.31 -25.98
CA LEU A 43 -5.70 -35.02 -26.11
C LEU A 43 -4.61 -34.03 -26.55
N PRO A 44 -4.80 -33.29 -27.66
CA PRO A 44 -3.83 -32.33 -28.10
C PRO A 44 -3.55 -31.35 -26.97
N GLN A 45 -2.27 -31.17 -26.66
CA GLN A 45 -1.78 -30.10 -25.79
C GLN A 45 -2.45 -28.79 -26.24
N PRO A 46 -2.91 -27.93 -25.31
CA PRO A 46 -3.57 -26.70 -25.68
C PRO A 46 -2.60 -25.87 -26.53
N VAL A 47 -2.92 -25.76 -27.81
CA VAL A 47 -2.26 -24.84 -28.73
C VAL A 47 -2.72 -23.45 -28.32
N ALA A 48 -1.77 -22.58 -27.96
CA ALA A 48 -2.06 -21.16 -27.74
C ALA A 48 -2.82 -20.62 -28.96
N ASP A 49 -3.95 -19.96 -28.71
CA ASP A 49 -4.84 -19.39 -29.71
C ASP A 49 -4.62 -17.87 -29.76
N PRO A 50 -3.74 -17.36 -30.65
CA PRO A 50 -3.39 -15.95 -30.70
C PRO A 50 -4.54 -15.03 -31.16
N GLU A 51 -5.70 -15.54 -31.60
CA GLU A 51 -6.89 -14.72 -31.82
C GLU A 51 -7.72 -14.51 -30.54
N LYS A 52 -7.51 -15.32 -29.49
CA LYS A 52 -8.07 -15.11 -28.14
C LYS A 52 -7.22 -14.21 -27.26
N ASP A 53 -5.98 -13.92 -27.67
CA ASP A 53 -5.13 -12.88 -27.06
C ASP A 53 -5.64 -11.45 -27.34
N ALA A 54 -6.80 -11.31 -28.02
CA ALA A 54 -7.57 -10.07 -28.11
C ALA A 54 -8.50 -9.83 -26.89
N MET A 55 -8.43 -10.66 -25.84
CA MET A 55 -9.30 -10.60 -24.67
C MET A 55 -8.63 -9.84 -23.50
N GLY A 56 -9.36 -8.87 -22.96
CA GLY A 56 -8.88 -7.89 -21.98
C GLY A 56 -8.82 -8.38 -20.54
N ASP A 57 -7.65 -8.75 -20.00
CA ASP A 57 -7.45 -8.76 -18.54
C ASP A 57 -7.81 -7.36 -18.02
N THR A 58 -8.58 -7.30 -16.96
CA THR A 58 -9.11 -6.02 -16.47
C THR A 58 -9.55 -6.30 -15.06
N PHE A 59 -9.17 -5.42 -14.14
CA PHE A 59 -9.82 -5.33 -12.85
C PHE A 59 -10.54 -4.00 -12.75
N SER A 60 -11.75 -4.03 -12.20
CA SER A 60 -12.57 -2.85 -12.05
C SER A 60 -13.51 -2.97 -10.86
N ILE A 61 -13.96 -1.81 -10.39
CA ILE A 61 -14.94 -1.66 -9.34
C ILE A 61 -16.01 -0.68 -9.81
N VAL A 62 -17.27 -1.01 -9.57
CA VAL A 62 -18.40 -0.11 -9.69
C VAL A 62 -19.09 0.01 -8.33
N ALA A 63 -19.46 1.22 -7.95
CA ALA A 63 -19.90 1.53 -6.60
C ALA A 63 -21.06 2.54 -6.59
N TYR A 64 -21.94 2.39 -5.61
CA TYR A 64 -22.96 3.34 -5.20
C TYR A 64 -22.74 3.74 -3.75
N ASP A 65 -22.60 5.03 -3.50
CA ASP A 65 -22.56 5.62 -2.16
C ASP A 65 -23.98 6.05 -1.76
N LYS A 66 -24.57 5.32 -0.81
CA LYS A 66 -25.94 5.54 -0.33
C LYS A 66 -26.07 6.81 0.50
N THR A 67 -24.96 7.35 1.00
CA THR A 67 -24.94 8.56 1.81
C THR A 67 -25.01 9.80 0.95
N THR A 68 -24.25 9.81 -0.15
CA THR A 68 -24.17 10.97 -1.07
C THR A 68 -25.10 10.84 -2.27
N GLY A 69 -25.57 9.63 -2.58
CA GLY A 69 -26.33 9.32 -3.79
C GLY A 69 -25.45 9.21 -5.05
N GLN A 70 -24.12 9.25 -4.91
CA GLN A 70 -23.21 9.16 -6.05
C GLN A 70 -23.04 7.73 -6.54
N VAL A 71 -22.89 7.55 -7.86
CA VAL A 71 -22.37 6.31 -8.46
C VAL A 71 -21.03 6.57 -9.13
N GLY A 72 -20.16 5.58 -9.13
CA GLY A 72 -18.85 5.72 -9.73
C GLY A 72 -18.24 4.40 -10.16
N GLY A 73 -17.19 4.50 -10.94
CA GLY A 73 -16.48 3.36 -11.48
C GLY A 73 -15.00 3.65 -11.64
N ALA A 74 -14.17 2.65 -11.39
CA ALA A 74 -12.73 2.71 -11.62
C ALA A 74 -12.23 1.37 -12.17
N GLY A 75 -11.14 1.41 -12.93
CA GLY A 75 -10.54 0.18 -13.45
C GLY A 75 -9.18 0.39 -14.09
N CYS A 76 -8.45 -0.70 -14.27
CA CYS A 76 -7.16 -0.73 -14.94
C CYS A 76 -7.02 -1.97 -15.82
N SER A 77 -6.24 -1.82 -16.90
CA SER A 77 -5.99 -2.89 -17.87
C SER A 77 -4.70 -2.63 -18.65
N CYS A 78 -4.10 -3.70 -19.17
CA CYS A 78 -2.94 -3.77 -20.04
C CYS A 78 -3.34 -3.87 -21.52
N VAL A 79 -4.41 -3.19 -21.95
CA VAL A 79 -4.71 -3.05 -23.39
C VAL A 79 -4.14 -1.73 -23.91
N PRO A 80 -2.96 -1.73 -24.58
CA PRO A 80 -2.27 -0.50 -24.96
C PRO A 80 -2.82 0.16 -26.24
N THR A 81 -3.77 -0.49 -26.92
CA THR A 81 -4.21 -0.13 -28.28
C THR A 81 -5.58 0.53 -28.36
N ILE A 82 -6.30 0.68 -27.25
CA ILE A 82 -7.64 1.27 -27.27
C ILE A 82 -7.55 2.79 -27.19
N SER A 83 -8.04 3.46 -28.24
CA SER A 83 -8.15 4.92 -28.27
C SER A 83 -9.13 5.41 -27.20
N GLY A 84 -8.68 6.31 -26.33
CA GLY A 84 -9.43 6.80 -25.18
C GLY A 84 -9.33 5.90 -23.94
N GLY A 85 -8.47 4.89 -23.92
CA GLY A 85 -8.34 3.97 -22.78
C GLY A 85 -9.56 3.06 -22.60
N ILE A 86 -9.81 2.62 -21.36
CA ILE A 86 -10.82 1.59 -21.06
C ILE A 86 -12.11 2.12 -20.43
N VAL A 87 -12.32 3.44 -20.41
CA VAL A 87 -13.50 4.10 -19.81
C VAL A 87 -14.83 3.54 -20.35
N PHE A 88 -14.86 3.05 -21.59
CA PHE A 88 -16.05 2.45 -22.22
C PHE A 88 -16.63 1.25 -21.44
N LEU A 89 -15.85 0.62 -20.56
CA LEU A 89 -16.34 -0.48 -19.74
C LEU A 89 -17.37 -0.01 -18.71
N SER A 90 -17.29 1.26 -18.30
CA SER A 90 -18.08 1.86 -17.23
C SER A 90 -19.26 2.65 -17.78
N ASP A 91 -20.44 2.29 -17.32
CA ASP A 91 -21.71 2.90 -17.69
C ASP A 91 -22.40 3.41 -16.42
N LEU A 92 -22.30 4.72 -16.17
CA LEU A 92 -22.97 5.41 -15.07
C LEU A 92 -24.33 5.93 -15.58
N ILE A 93 -25.43 5.43 -15.00
CA ILE A 93 -26.75 5.50 -15.63
C ILE A 93 -27.66 6.47 -14.87
N THR A 94 -28.29 7.37 -15.63
CA THR A 94 -29.35 8.27 -15.16
C THR A 94 -30.67 8.01 -15.88
N ASP A 95 -31.76 8.50 -15.31
CA ASP A 95 -33.06 8.59 -15.96
C ASP A 95 -33.13 9.67 -17.08
N GLY A 96 -32.01 10.36 -17.33
CA GLY A 96 -31.87 11.43 -18.31
C GLY A 96 -32.35 12.81 -17.82
N THR A 97 -32.85 12.91 -16.60
CA THR A 97 -33.22 14.20 -15.97
C THR A 97 -32.03 14.79 -15.22
N THR A 98 -32.20 16.01 -14.72
CA THR A 98 -31.23 16.70 -13.84
C THR A 98 -31.74 16.80 -12.39
N ASN A 99 -32.69 15.95 -12.01
CA ASN A 99 -33.21 15.92 -10.64
C ASN A 99 -32.16 15.29 -9.71
N ALA A 100 -32.24 15.58 -8.41
CA ALA A 100 -31.30 14.99 -7.44
C ALA A 100 -31.39 13.45 -7.38
N ASP A 101 -32.55 12.86 -7.70
CA ASP A 101 -32.76 11.41 -7.70
C ASP A 101 -32.60 10.81 -9.11
N ASN A 102 -31.89 11.48 -10.02
CA ASN A 102 -31.78 11.07 -11.43
C ASN A 102 -30.87 9.85 -11.65
N ILE A 103 -30.06 9.46 -10.67
CA ILE A 103 -29.16 8.31 -10.76
C ILE A 103 -29.93 7.01 -10.55
N VAL A 104 -29.77 6.06 -11.47
CA VAL A 104 -30.44 4.75 -11.44
C VAL A 104 -29.48 3.63 -10.99
N GLY A 105 -28.21 3.76 -11.34
CA GLY A 105 -27.19 2.77 -10.99
C GLY A 105 -26.00 2.84 -11.93
N ALA A 106 -25.19 1.78 -11.94
CA ALA A 106 -24.02 1.70 -12.79
C ALA A 106 -23.68 0.25 -13.18
N ILE A 107 -23.09 0.10 -14.36
CA ILE A 107 -22.74 -1.19 -14.96
C ILE A 107 -21.30 -1.15 -15.46
N HIS A 108 -20.50 -2.14 -15.06
CA HIS A 108 -19.22 -2.45 -15.67
C HIS A 108 -19.35 -3.67 -16.59
N SER A 109 -18.77 -3.57 -17.80
CA SER A 109 -18.77 -4.64 -18.81
C SER A 109 -17.36 -4.82 -19.38
N GLN A 110 -16.72 -5.97 -19.10
CA GLN A 110 -15.32 -6.23 -19.45
C GLN A 110 -15.07 -7.64 -20.01
N ALA A 111 -13.80 -8.06 -20.09
CA ALA A 111 -13.30 -9.21 -20.83
C ALA A 111 -13.50 -9.05 -22.35
N SER A 112 -14.26 -9.91 -23.02
CA SER A 112 -14.66 -9.67 -24.42
C SER A 112 -15.82 -8.68 -24.49
N TYR A 113 -15.54 -7.40 -24.27
CA TYR A 113 -16.54 -6.33 -24.25
C TYR A 113 -17.47 -6.37 -25.49
N ASN A 114 -18.76 -6.14 -25.25
CA ASN A 114 -19.78 -6.01 -26.29
C ASN A 114 -20.73 -4.87 -25.96
N SER A 115 -20.70 -3.81 -26.77
CA SER A 115 -21.53 -2.61 -26.57
C SER A 115 -23.03 -2.87 -26.67
N SER A 116 -23.44 -3.88 -27.45
CA SER A 116 -24.85 -4.23 -27.60
C SER A 116 -25.42 -4.86 -26.33
N THR A 117 -24.62 -5.69 -25.63
CA THR A 117 -25.05 -6.32 -24.37
C THR A 117 -24.99 -5.34 -23.20
N GLN A 118 -24.01 -4.42 -23.18
CA GLN A 118 -24.02 -3.29 -22.24
C GLN A 118 -25.26 -2.40 -22.46
N THR A 119 -25.61 -2.06 -23.71
CA THR A 119 -26.83 -1.30 -24.02
C THR A 119 -28.10 -2.03 -23.60
N PHE A 120 -28.15 -3.35 -23.80
CA PHE A 120 -29.26 -4.17 -23.31
C PHE A 120 -29.38 -4.08 -21.79
N ALA A 121 -28.28 -4.28 -21.06
CA ALA A 121 -28.25 -4.21 -19.59
C ALA A 121 -28.67 -2.83 -19.07
N ARG A 122 -28.19 -1.73 -19.68
CA ARG A 122 -28.64 -0.35 -19.39
C ARG A 122 -30.15 -0.23 -19.51
N ASN A 123 -30.73 -0.72 -20.61
CA ASN A 123 -32.18 -0.64 -20.82
C ASN A 123 -32.96 -1.46 -19.78
N ARG A 124 -32.42 -2.58 -19.30
CA ARG A 124 -33.03 -3.35 -18.20
C ARG A 124 -33.03 -2.53 -16.89
N MET A 125 -31.90 -1.90 -16.57
CA MET A 125 -31.79 -1.02 -15.41
C MET A 125 -32.78 0.15 -15.47
N LEU A 126 -32.91 0.82 -16.61
CA LEU A 126 -33.89 1.90 -16.81
C LEU A 126 -35.35 1.44 -16.69
N ASN A 127 -35.63 0.15 -16.87
CA ASN A 127 -36.96 -0.44 -16.68
C ASN A 127 -37.23 -0.87 -15.22
N GLY A 128 -36.27 -0.68 -14.31
CA GLY A 128 -36.40 -1.00 -12.89
C GLY A 128 -36.09 -2.46 -12.55
N ASP A 129 -35.40 -3.19 -13.42
CA ASP A 129 -34.91 -4.53 -13.07
C ASP A 129 -33.85 -4.45 -11.97
N THR A 130 -33.88 -5.40 -11.03
CA THR A 130 -32.82 -5.54 -10.02
C THR A 130 -31.48 -5.91 -10.66
N PRO A 131 -30.33 -5.62 -10.02
CA PRO A 131 -29.01 -6.06 -10.50
C PRO A 131 -28.94 -7.54 -10.92
N GLN A 132 -29.53 -8.44 -10.12
CA GLN A 132 -29.53 -9.86 -10.45
C GLN A 132 -30.42 -10.20 -11.67
N GLU A 133 -31.56 -9.54 -11.82
CA GLU A 133 -32.41 -9.69 -13.01
C GLU A 133 -31.72 -9.17 -14.27
N ILE A 134 -31.00 -8.05 -14.17
CA ILE A 134 -30.18 -7.50 -15.25
C ILE A 134 -29.12 -8.52 -15.66
N ILE A 135 -28.35 -9.08 -14.72
CA ILE A 135 -27.35 -10.11 -14.99
C ILE A 135 -27.98 -11.32 -15.67
N ASN A 136 -29.05 -11.88 -15.10
CA ASN A 136 -29.71 -13.08 -15.63
C ASN A 136 -30.23 -12.85 -17.06
N ALA A 137 -30.88 -11.71 -17.31
CA ALA A 137 -31.40 -11.37 -18.62
C ALA A 137 -30.29 -11.13 -19.64
N THR A 138 -29.22 -10.43 -19.24
CA THR A 138 -28.08 -10.11 -20.12
C THR A 138 -27.32 -11.37 -20.51
N VAL A 139 -27.03 -12.26 -19.56
CA VAL A 139 -26.35 -13.54 -19.80
C VAL A 139 -27.20 -14.47 -20.68
N ALA A 140 -28.52 -14.52 -20.45
CA ALA A 140 -29.43 -15.33 -21.26
C ALA A 140 -29.58 -14.80 -22.70
N ALA A 141 -29.47 -13.48 -22.89
CA ALA A 141 -29.54 -12.84 -24.21
C ALA A 141 -28.20 -12.87 -24.96
N ASP A 142 -27.06 -12.95 -24.25
CA ASP A 142 -25.73 -13.01 -24.86
C ASP A 142 -25.34 -14.45 -25.22
N GLY A 143 -25.39 -14.76 -26.52
CA GLY A 143 -24.92 -16.04 -27.07
C GLY A 143 -23.42 -16.31 -26.90
N GLY A 144 -22.65 -15.36 -26.35
CA GLY A 144 -21.24 -15.48 -26.00
C GLY A 144 -20.92 -15.14 -24.54
N SER A 145 -21.88 -15.27 -23.61
CA SER A 145 -21.69 -14.93 -22.19
C SER A 145 -20.49 -15.62 -21.52
N ALA A 146 -20.08 -16.80 -21.98
CA ALA A 146 -18.91 -17.51 -21.45
C ALA A 146 -17.60 -16.69 -21.51
N SER A 147 -17.46 -15.72 -22.42
CA SER A 147 -16.27 -14.84 -22.52
C SER A 147 -16.51 -13.40 -22.04
N ARG A 148 -17.56 -13.18 -21.25
CA ARG A 148 -17.95 -11.86 -20.71
C ARG A 148 -17.75 -11.79 -19.22
N GLN A 149 -17.64 -10.57 -18.72
CA GLN A 149 -17.71 -10.29 -17.29
C GLN A 149 -18.50 -9.01 -17.04
N TYR A 150 -19.38 -9.05 -16.03
CA TYR A 150 -20.29 -7.97 -15.71
C TYR A 150 -20.28 -7.65 -14.21
N GLY A 151 -20.42 -6.37 -13.89
CA GLY A 151 -20.68 -5.87 -12.55
C GLY A 151 -21.81 -4.86 -12.59
N VAL A 152 -22.79 -5.00 -11.70
CA VAL A 152 -23.97 -4.15 -11.67
C VAL A 152 -24.20 -3.69 -10.25
N VAL A 153 -24.33 -2.38 -10.06
CA VAL A 153 -24.85 -1.78 -8.82
C VAL A 153 -26.11 -0.99 -9.14
N GLY A 154 -27.15 -1.18 -8.35
CA GLY A 154 -28.39 -0.43 -8.42
C GLY A 154 -28.58 0.42 -7.16
N VAL A 155 -29.42 1.45 -7.26
CA VAL A 155 -29.82 2.24 -6.09
C VAL A 155 -30.85 1.52 -5.20
N ASP A 156 -31.53 0.51 -5.76
CA ASP A 156 -32.51 -0.34 -5.06
C ASP A 156 -31.86 -1.55 -4.36
N SER A 157 -32.58 -2.20 -3.44
CA SER A 157 -32.10 -3.40 -2.72
C SER A 157 -32.82 -4.68 -3.19
N PRO A 158 -32.10 -5.81 -3.44
CA PRO A 158 -30.65 -6.01 -3.28
C PRO A 158 -29.84 -5.30 -4.38
N GLY A 159 -28.77 -4.61 -3.97
CA GLY A 159 -28.19 -3.56 -4.80
C GLY A 159 -26.96 -3.92 -5.63
N ALA A 160 -26.45 -5.15 -5.59
CA ALA A 160 -25.30 -5.56 -6.41
C ALA A 160 -25.46 -6.97 -7.00
N ALA A 161 -24.96 -7.17 -8.21
CA ALA A 161 -24.80 -8.48 -8.83
C ALA A 161 -23.61 -8.49 -9.81
N GLY A 162 -22.92 -9.61 -9.91
CA GLY A 162 -21.86 -9.82 -10.88
C GLY A 162 -22.02 -11.12 -11.65
N PHE A 163 -21.24 -11.25 -12.71
CA PHE A 163 -21.13 -12.48 -13.49
C PHE A 163 -19.74 -12.60 -14.10
N THR A 164 -19.12 -13.75 -13.91
CA THR A 164 -17.86 -14.12 -14.57
C THR A 164 -18.07 -15.33 -15.46
N GLY A 165 -17.93 -15.12 -16.77
CA GLY A 165 -17.95 -16.18 -17.76
C GLY A 165 -16.81 -17.19 -17.60
N SER A 166 -17.07 -18.45 -17.96
CA SER A 166 -16.14 -19.58 -17.80
C SER A 166 -14.90 -19.55 -18.69
N SER A 167 -14.77 -18.56 -19.58
CA SER A 167 -13.70 -18.46 -20.59
C SER A 167 -12.96 -17.12 -20.55
N ASN A 168 -12.92 -16.47 -19.39
CA ASN A 168 -12.20 -15.21 -19.16
C ASN A 168 -10.73 -15.40 -18.77
N GLY A 169 -10.07 -16.46 -19.30
CA GLY A 169 -8.65 -16.76 -19.13
C GLY A 169 -8.19 -17.24 -17.74
N ASN A 170 -6.89 -17.04 -17.42
CA ASN A 170 -6.15 -17.79 -16.38
C ASN A 170 -6.76 -17.73 -14.98
N TYR A 171 -7.13 -16.54 -14.51
CA TYR A 171 -7.93 -16.37 -13.31
C TYR A 171 -8.93 -15.26 -13.49
N ALA A 172 -10.21 -15.54 -13.20
CA ALA A 172 -11.26 -14.54 -13.24
C ALA A 172 -12.26 -14.80 -12.12
N ASN A 173 -12.68 -13.74 -11.46
CA ASN A 173 -13.70 -13.79 -10.42
C ASN A 173 -14.42 -12.44 -10.32
N ASP A 174 -15.52 -12.44 -9.57
CA ASP A 174 -16.24 -11.24 -9.18
C ASP A 174 -16.74 -11.35 -7.73
N ILE A 175 -16.77 -10.22 -7.03
CA ILE A 175 -17.27 -10.11 -5.66
C ILE A 175 -18.28 -8.97 -5.57
N GLN A 176 -19.30 -9.16 -4.74
CA GLN A 176 -20.32 -8.17 -4.47
C GLN A 176 -20.43 -7.91 -2.98
N PHE A 177 -20.72 -6.67 -2.63
CA PHE A 177 -20.91 -6.26 -1.25
C PHE A 177 -21.96 -5.16 -1.18
N ASP A 178 -22.86 -5.29 -0.20
CA ASP A 178 -23.97 -4.37 0.01
C ASP A 178 -24.17 -4.19 1.52
N ASN A 179 -24.00 -2.96 2.02
CA ASN A 179 -24.23 -2.61 3.41
C ASN A 179 -25.08 -1.32 3.53
N ALA A 180 -25.11 -0.71 4.71
CA ALA A 180 -25.90 0.51 4.92
C ALA A 180 -25.35 1.75 4.20
N GLU A 181 -24.06 1.77 3.86
CA GLU A 181 -23.34 2.94 3.33
C GLU A 181 -23.05 2.78 1.83
N PHE A 182 -22.70 1.58 1.39
CA PHE A 182 -22.18 1.32 0.06
C PHE A 182 -22.79 0.07 -0.55
N THR A 183 -22.91 0.11 -1.87
CA THR A 183 -23.12 -1.06 -2.70
C THR A 183 -22.04 -1.12 -3.75
N ILE A 184 -21.30 -2.22 -3.83
CA ILE A 184 -20.17 -2.37 -4.73
C ILE A 184 -20.19 -3.71 -5.45
N SER A 185 -19.65 -3.69 -6.66
CA SER A 185 -19.35 -4.88 -7.44
C SER A 185 -17.94 -4.74 -7.99
N ILE A 186 -17.09 -5.73 -7.74
CA ILE A 186 -15.69 -5.75 -8.17
C ILE A 186 -15.48 -6.98 -9.05
N GLN A 187 -14.79 -6.82 -10.17
CA GLN A 187 -14.53 -7.87 -11.14
C GLN A 187 -13.08 -7.86 -11.56
N GLY A 188 -12.52 -9.04 -11.79
CA GLY A 188 -11.21 -9.19 -12.40
C GLY A 188 -11.14 -10.39 -13.33
N ASN A 189 -10.37 -10.28 -14.40
CA ASN A 189 -10.07 -11.41 -15.27
C ASN A 189 -8.62 -11.37 -15.75
N ILE A 190 -8.09 -12.56 -16.04
CA ILE A 190 -6.69 -12.85 -16.39
C ILE A 190 -5.72 -12.20 -15.38
N LEU A 191 -6.12 -12.28 -14.10
CA LEU A 191 -5.29 -11.86 -12.98
C LEU A 191 -4.17 -12.89 -12.75
N ASP A 192 -3.10 -12.46 -12.10
CA ASP A 192 -2.10 -13.38 -11.56
C ASP A 192 -2.75 -14.35 -10.56
N SER A 193 -2.36 -15.61 -10.65
CA SER A 193 -2.86 -16.70 -9.81
C SER A 193 -1.77 -17.28 -8.89
N SER A 194 -0.55 -16.73 -8.97
CA SER A 194 0.59 -17.14 -8.18
C SER A 194 0.62 -16.43 -6.83
N THR A 195 -0.20 -16.90 -5.88
CA THR A 195 -0.30 -16.29 -4.55
C THR A 195 -0.19 -17.34 -3.46
N SER A 196 0.47 -17.01 -2.33
CA SER A 196 0.46 -17.90 -1.16
C SER A 196 -0.84 -17.78 -0.35
N GLY A 197 -1.53 -16.63 -0.44
CA GLY A 197 -2.80 -16.29 0.24
C GLY A 197 -4.09 -16.74 -0.46
N GLY A 198 -4.01 -17.36 -1.64
CA GLY A 198 -5.18 -17.77 -2.44
C GLY A 198 -5.52 -16.80 -3.57
N ARG A 199 -6.26 -17.28 -4.57
CA ARG A 199 -6.36 -16.65 -5.90
C ARG A 199 -7.12 -15.31 -5.95
N ASP A 200 -7.76 -14.91 -4.86
CA ASP A 200 -8.62 -13.71 -4.79
C ASP A 200 -7.96 -12.46 -4.17
N ASP A 201 -6.65 -12.50 -3.89
CA ASP A 201 -5.94 -11.42 -3.18
C ASP A 201 -6.18 -10.03 -3.81
N ILE A 202 -6.09 -9.89 -5.13
CA ILE A 202 -6.31 -8.62 -5.83
C ILE A 202 -7.72 -8.06 -5.57
N LEU A 203 -8.78 -8.86 -5.73
CA LEU A 203 -10.16 -8.37 -5.55
C LEU A 203 -10.46 -8.07 -4.08
N ASN A 204 -9.91 -8.88 -3.16
CA ASN A 204 -10.04 -8.68 -1.73
C ASN A 204 -9.32 -7.41 -1.26
N ASP A 205 -8.14 -7.11 -1.82
CA ASP A 205 -7.40 -5.90 -1.52
C ASP A 205 -8.09 -4.66 -2.08
N MET A 206 -8.70 -4.74 -3.29
CA MET A 206 -9.56 -3.68 -3.81
C MET A 206 -10.74 -3.38 -2.87
N GLN A 207 -11.45 -4.42 -2.42
CA GLN A 207 -12.58 -4.27 -1.50
C GLN A 207 -12.13 -3.67 -0.16
N SER A 208 -11.05 -4.21 0.41
CA SER A 208 -10.52 -3.77 1.70
C SER A 208 -10.07 -2.32 1.64
N ALA A 209 -9.36 -1.92 0.58
CA ALA A 209 -8.92 -0.54 0.41
C ALA A 209 -10.11 0.42 0.21
N PHE A 210 -11.13 0.03 -0.57
CA PHE A 210 -12.34 0.83 -0.75
C PHE A 210 -13.09 1.08 0.57
N LEU A 211 -13.29 0.02 1.36
CA LEU A 211 -14.07 0.09 2.59
C LEU A 211 -13.34 0.86 3.70
N ASN A 212 -12.00 0.71 3.79
CA ASN A 212 -11.20 1.34 4.83
C ASN A 212 -10.75 2.78 4.48
N ALA A 213 -10.82 3.18 3.21
CA ALA A 213 -10.49 4.55 2.82
C ALA A 213 -11.47 5.56 3.44
N GLU A 214 -10.98 6.75 3.76
CA GLU A 214 -11.81 7.89 4.14
C GLU A 214 -12.05 8.80 2.93
N GLY A 215 -12.96 9.76 3.07
CA GLY A 215 -13.23 10.76 2.05
C GLY A 215 -14.37 10.41 1.10
N THR A 216 -14.31 10.99 -0.09
CA THR A 216 -15.36 10.93 -1.12
C THR A 216 -15.45 9.55 -1.77
N LEU A 217 -16.50 9.31 -2.56
CA LEU A 217 -16.58 8.11 -3.38
C LEU A 217 -15.37 7.98 -4.33
N ALA A 218 -14.86 9.08 -4.87
CA ALA A 218 -13.69 9.08 -5.74
C ALA A 218 -12.41 8.66 -4.99
N ASP A 219 -12.22 9.15 -3.75
CA ASP A 219 -11.08 8.74 -2.91
C ASP A 219 -11.10 7.23 -2.65
N ARG A 220 -12.28 6.67 -2.36
CA ARG A 220 -12.47 5.23 -2.14
C ARG A 220 -12.24 4.40 -3.40
N LEU A 221 -12.69 4.88 -4.55
CA LEU A 221 -12.44 4.24 -5.85
C LEU A 221 -10.94 4.25 -6.20
N MET A 222 -10.24 5.36 -5.93
CA MET A 222 -8.78 5.43 -6.10
C MET A 222 -8.06 4.47 -5.15
N ALA A 223 -8.46 4.43 -3.87
CA ALA A 223 -7.91 3.49 -2.90
C ALA A 223 -8.11 2.03 -3.34
N ALA A 224 -9.27 1.69 -3.92
CA ALA A 224 -9.50 0.36 -4.48
C ALA A 224 -8.47 0.01 -5.56
N LEU A 225 -8.18 0.93 -6.49
CA LEU A 225 -7.12 0.73 -7.49
C LEU A 225 -5.73 0.60 -6.83
N GLN A 226 -5.40 1.41 -5.83
CA GLN A 226 -4.15 1.26 -5.08
C GLN A 226 -4.02 -0.12 -4.40
N GLY A 227 -5.13 -0.69 -3.92
CA GLY A 227 -5.18 -2.07 -3.41
C GLY A 227 -4.89 -3.13 -4.49
N ALA A 228 -5.30 -2.89 -5.73
CA ALA A 228 -4.97 -3.76 -6.86
C ALA A 228 -3.56 -3.52 -7.45
N LYS A 229 -2.97 -2.34 -7.26
CA LYS A 229 -1.69 -1.91 -7.84
C LYS A 229 -0.58 -2.91 -7.51
N ARG A 230 -0.26 -3.82 -8.43
CA ARG A 230 0.87 -4.75 -8.36
C ARG A 230 1.14 -5.38 -9.73
N VAL A 231 2.36 -5.83 -9.95
CA VAL A 231 2.69 -6.73 -11.06
C VAL A 231 1.79 -7.96 -11.01
N GLY A 232 1.09 -8.23 -12.11
CA GLY A 232 0.13 -9.33 -12.16
C GLY A 232 -1.32 -8.93 -11.87
N GLY A 233 -1.60 -7.65 -11.56
CA GLY A 233 -2.97 -7.14 -11.61
C GLY A 233 -3.63 -7.44 -12.96
N ASP A 234 -2.92 -7.13 -14.04
CA ASP A 234 -3.17 -7.61 -15.40
C ASP A 234 -1.98 -8.45 -15.86
N SER A 235 -2.13 -9.77 -15.95
CA SER A 235 -0.99 -10.68 -16.14
C SER A 235 -0.34 -10.57 -17.52
N ARG A 236 -0.97 -9.93 -18.52
CA ARG A 236 -0.29 -9.59 -19.79
C ARG A 236 0.82 -8.56 -19.61
N CYS A 237 0.70 -7.67 -18.62
CA CYS A 237 1.75 -6.69 -18.32
C CYS A 237 2.94 -7.31 -17.55
N TYR A 238 2.83 -8.57 -17.17
CA TYR A 238 3.88 -9.31 -16.47
C TYR A 238 4.89 -10.01 -17.40
N THR A 239 4.48 -10.54 -18.57
CA THR A 239 5.14 -11.63 -19.31
C THR A 239 6.67 -11.70 -19.18
N THR A 240 7.19 -12.86 -18.79
CA THR A 240 8.63 -13.17 -18.58
C THR A 240 9.49 -13.05 -19.84
N GLY A 241 10.66 -12.40 -19.76
CA GLY A 241 11.59 -12.22 -20.88
C GLY A 241 12.25 -10.83 -20.92
N SER A 242 12.65 -10.36 -22.11
CA SER A 242 13.26 -9.04 -22.32
C SER A 242 12.26 -7.97 -22.81
N GLY A 243 10.95 -8.21 -22.64
CA GLY A 243 9.87 -7.34 -23.12
C GLY A 243 8.89 -6.92 -22.02
N ASN A 244 9.29 -7.07 -20.76
CA ASN A 244 8.39 -7.11 -19.61
C ASN A 244 8.06 -5.69 -19.15
N ARG A 245 6.81 -5.45 -18.79
CA ARG A 245 6.35 -4.14 -18.29
C ARG A 245 6.34 -4.04 -16.79
N GLY A 246 6.37 -5.15 -16.06
CA GLY A 246 6.42 -5.20 -14.60
C GLY A 246 5.50 -4.17 -13.96
N SER A 247 4.22 -4.09 -14.33
CA SER A 247 3.27 -3.10 -13.78
C SER A 247 1.86 -3.68 -13.74
N SER A 248 0.91 -2.95 -13.14
CA SER A 248 -0.48 -3.40 -12.99
C SER A 248 -1.29 -3.37 -14.28
N GLY A 249 -0.86 -2.58 -15.27
CA GLY A 249 -1.53 -2.42 -16.55
C GLY A 249 -0.85 -1.37 -17.44
N THR A 250 -1.56 -0.89 -18.45
CA THR A 250 -1.13 0.21 -19.31
C THR A 250 -2.06 1.41 -19.25
N THR A 251 -3.29 1.25 -18.76
CA THR A 251 -4.27 2.32 -18.68
C THR A 251 -5.17 2.14 -17.46
N ALA A 252 -5.60 3.25 -16.87
CA ALA A 252 -6.51 3.27 -15.74
C ALA A 252 -7.45 4.48 -15.83
N PHE A 253 -8.62 4.38 -15.19
CA PHE A 253 -9.56 5.48 -15.06
C PHE A 253 -10.28 5.46 -13.71
N VAL A 254 -10.82 6.62 -13.34
CA VAL A 254 -11.81 6.80 -12.27
C VAL A 254 -12.85 7.81 -12.75
N GLN A 255 -14.12 7.55 -12.47
CA GLN A 255 -15.22 8.46 -12.78
C GLN A 255 -16.30 8.40 -11.70
N VAL A 256 -16.89 9.55 -11.38
CA VAL A 256 -18.00 9.68 -10.43
C VAL A 256 -19.06 10.58 -11.03
N LEU A 257 -20.29 10.08 -10.97
CA LEU A 257 -21.50 10.78 -11.35
C LEU A 257 -22.26 11.18 -10.09
N SER A 258 -22.56 12.47 -9.96
CA SER A 258 -23.27 13.02 -8.80
C SER A 258 -24.75 13.26 -9.08
N PRO A 259 -25.62 13.21 -8.04
CA PRO A 259 -27.01 13.64 -8.12
C PRO A 259 -27.22 14.93 -8.93
N GLY A 260 -28.11 14.89 -9.92
CA GLY A 260 -28.45 16.01 -10.80
C GLY A 260 -27.58 16.15 -12.06
N GLU A 261 -26.49 15.37 -12.18
CA GLU A 261 -25.65 15.34 -13.38
C GLU A 261 -26.19 14.36 -14.42
N THR A 262 -26.10 14.70 -15.70
CA THR A 262 -26.39 13.76 -16.81
C THR A 262 -25.12 13.11 -17.39
N THR A 263 -23.96 13.64 -17.03
CA THR A 263 -22.63 13.14 -17.40
C THR A 263 -21.67 13.36 -16.23
N PRO A 264 -20.73 12.45 -15.95
CA PRO A 264 -19.81 12.57 -14.82
C PRO A 264 -19.00 13.87 -14.91
N SER A 265 -19.04 14.70 -13.86
CA SER A 265 -18.16 15.87 -13.78
C SER A 265 -16.74 15.49 -13.34
N LEU A 266 -16.61 14.44 -12.53
CA LEU A 266 -15.34 13.85 -12.12
C LEU A 266 -15.02 12.67 -13.03
N SER A 267 -14.00 12.82 -13.88
CA SER A 267 -13.57 11.78 -14.79
C SER A 267 -12.09 11.94 -15.13
N TYR A 268 -11.24 11.09 -14.57
CA TYR A 268 -9.82 11.02 -14.86
C TYR A 268 -9.49 9.72 -15.59
N ASN A 269 -8.60 9.80 -16.58
CA ASN A 269 -8.25 8.68 -17.43
C ASN A 269 -6.84 8.88 -17.96
N THR A 270 -6.00 7.85 -17.86
CA THR A 270 -4.62 7.88 -18.37
C THR A 270 -4.56 7.80 -19.91
N GLY A 271 -5.68 7.50 -20.58
CA GLY A 271 -5.77 7.39 -22.03
C GLY A 271 -5.29 6.03 -22.55
N ASN A 272 -4.67 6.02 -23.73
CA ASN A 272 -4.44 4.79 -24.51
C ASN A 272 -3.42 3.85 -23.86
N ALA A 273 -2.29 4.38 -23.39
CA ALA A 273 -1.25 3.65 -22.70
C ALA A 273 -0.26 4.62 -22.03
N VAL A 274 0.06 4.40 -20.76
CA VAL A 274 1.25 4.98 -20.13
C VAL A 274 2.50 4.29 -20.68
N SER A 275 3.66 4.95 -20.59
CA SER A 275 4.93 4.36 -21.02
C SER A 275 5.26 3.09 -20.23
N ALA A 276 6.14 2.23 -20.77
CA ALA A 276 6.45 0.94 -20.13
C ALA A 276 7.13 1.16 -18.77
N LEU A 277 6.77 0.39 -17.72
CA LEU A 277 7.25 0.54 -16.34
C LEU A 277 6.80 1.82 -15.61
N VAL A 278 5.94 2.64 -16.22
CA VAL A 278 5.17 3.62 -15.45
C VAL A 278 3.91 2.92 -14.99
N GLU A 279 3.64 3.00 -13.69
CA GLU A 279 2.43 2.44 -13.12
C GLU A 279 1.23 3.32 -13.48
N PRO A 280 0.26 2.85 -14.29
CA PRO A 280 -0.89 3.67 -14.69
C PRO A 280 -1.73 4.12 -13.50
N ILE A 281 -1.79 3.35 -12.41
CA ILE A 281 -2.54 3.75 -11.21
C ILE A 281 -1.88 4.95 -10.51
N ASP A 282 -0.55 5.04 -10.53
CA ASP A 282 0.16 6.23 -10.02
C ASP A 282 -0.08 7.45 -10.91
N VAL A 283 -0.06 7.27 -12.24
CA VAL A 283 -0.40 8.36 -13.17
C VAL A 283 -1.84 8.81 -12.97
N LEU A 284 -2.77 7.89 -12.76
CA LEU A 284 -4.16 8.21 -12.49
C LEU A 284 -4.31 8.97 -11.16
N GLN A 285 -3.61 8.51 -10.10
CA GLN A 285 -3.56 9.19 -8.81
C GLN A 285 -3.05 10.62 -8.97
N CYS A 286 -1.97 10.82 -9.72
CA CYS A 286 -1.45 12.14 -10.04
C CYS A 286 -2.45 13.04 -10.77
N LEU A 287 -3.20 12.51 -11.75
CA LEU A 287 -4.23 13.27 -12.46
C LEU A 287 -5.36 13.68 -11.52
N TYR A 288 -5.80 12.73 -10.68
CA TYR A 288 -6.83 12.93 -9.67
C TYR A 288 -6.41 13.98 -8.63
N ASP A 289 -5.24 13.82 -8.03
CA ASP A 289 -4.71 14.72 -6.99
C ASP A 289 -4.58 16.16 -7.49
N ASN A 290 -4.05 16.34 -8.70
CA ASN A 290 -3.89 17.66 -9.30
C ASN A 290 -5.23 18.30 -9.67
N GLY A 291 -6.18 17.51 -10.19
CA GLY A 291 -7.48 18.01 -10.60
C GLY A 291 -8.39 18.35 -9.41
N GLU A 292 -8.35 17.55 -8.35
CA GLU A 292 -9.14 17.76 -7.13
C GLU A 292 -8.43 18.63 -6.09
N ASN A 293 -7.21 19.12 -6.37
CA ASN A 293 -6.38 19.89 -5.43
C ASN A 293 -6.26 19.18 -4.06
N ALA A 294 -5.94 17.90 -4.12
CA ALA A 294 -5.91 17.04 -2.97
C ALA A 294 -4.97 17.57 -1.87
N PRO A 295 -5.35 17.44 -0.58
CA PRO A 295 -4.45 17.79 0.51
C PRO A 295 -3.25 16.84 0.52
N VAL A 296 -2.09 17.34 0.92
CA VAL A 296 -0.88 16.51 1.02
C VAL A 296 -1.02 15.39 2.06
N CYS A 297 -1.79 15.63 3.12
CA CYS A 297 -2.20 14.63 4.11
C CYS A 297 -3.64 14.18 3.83
N ARG A 298 -3.82 13.08 3.10
CA ARG A 298 -5.15 12.45 2.90
C ARG A 298 -5.58 11.61 4.10
N GLU A 299 -4.62 10.89 4.68
CA GLU A 299 -4.77 10.06 5.86
C GLU A 299 -3.75 10.52 6.91
N THR A 300 -4.13 10.43 8.19
CA THR A 300 -3.22 10.66 9.32
C THR A 300 -3.14 9.41 10.18
N ILE A 301 -1.95 8.84 10.30
CA ILE A 301 -1.64 7.70 11.15
C ILE A 301 -1.34 8.20 12.57
N ASP A 302 -2.10 7.73 13.55
CA ASP A 302 -1.88 7.98 14.98
C ASP A 302 -1.89 6.70 15.84
N THR A 303 -1.96 5.54 15.20
CA THR A 303 -1.93 4.21 15.84
C THR A 303 -0.64 3.49 15.50
N PHE A 304 0.05 2.95 16.51
CA PHE A 304 1.36 2.34 16.39
C PHE A 304 1.43 0.98 17.13
N PRO A 305 2.29 0.03 16.71
CA PRO A 305 3.19 0.12 15.56
C PRO A 305 2.42 0.21 14.24
N TYR A 306 2.89 1.08 13.35
CA TYR A 306 2.38 1.18 12.00
C TYR A 306 3.23 0.30 11.09
N VAL A 307 2.57 -0.47 10.21
CA VAL A 307 3.23 -1.41 9.30
C VAL A 307 2.83 -1.07 7.87
N MET A 308 3.82 -1.01 7.00
CA MET A 308 3.70 -0.95 5.55
C MET A 308 4.61 -2.04 4.97
N ASP A 309 4.07 -3.26 4.95
CA ASP A 309 4.68 -4.50 4.44
C ASP A 309 4.30 -4.78 2.97
N PHE A 310 3.57 -3.86 2.34
CA PHE A 310 3.11 -3.94 0.96
C PHE A 310 2.12 -5.07 0.63
N GLU A 311 1.72 -5.89 1.60
CA GLU A 311 0.88 -7.07 1.34
C GLU A 311 -0.51 -6.71 0.82
N THR A 312 -1.08 -5.60 1.30
CA THR A 312 -2.47 -5.21 0.97
C THR A 312 -2.55 -3.91 0.18
N LYS A 313 -1.62 -2.97 0.42
CA LYS A 313 -1.57 -1.67 -0.27
C LYS A 313 -0.13 -1.17 -0.41
N SER A 314 0.04 -0.08 -1.15
CA SER A 314 1.29 0.69 -1.22
C SER A 314 1.04 2.10 -0.69
N TRP A 315 2.11 2.76 -0.25
CA TRP A 315 2.16 4.22 -0.22
C TRP A 315 1.95 4.83 -1.62
N GLU A 316 1.70 6.14 -1.68
CA GLU A 316 1.31 6.84 -2.91
C GLU A 316 2.51 7.53 -3.56
N GLN A 317 2.51 7.62 -4.89
CA GLN A 317 3.56 8.35 -5.61
C GLN A 317 3.49 9.85 -5.28
N GLU A 318 4.64 10.47 -4.99
CA GLU A 318 4.69 11.90 -4.69
C GLU A 318 4.43 12.75 -5.95
N THR A 319 3.77 13.89 -5.75
CA THR A 319 3.42 14.82 -6.83
C THR A 319 4.65 15.34 -7.59
N ALA A 320 5.79 15.46 -6.89
CA ALA A 320 7.08 15.84 -7.46
C ALA A 320 7.56 14.91 -8.58
N THR A 321 7.12 13.65 -8.59
CA THR A 321 7.46 12.63 -9.60
C THR A 321 6.30 12.27 -10.53
N CYS A 322 5.17 12.96 -10.47
CA CYS A 322 4.03 12.68 -11.36
C CYS A 322 4.34 12.81 -12.86
N SER A 323 5.34 13.61 -13.23
CA SER A 323 5.79 13.77 -14.62
C SER A 323 7.06 12.97 -14.95
N THR A 324 7.62 12.25 -13.98
CA THR A 324 8.80 11.43 -14.23
C THR A 324 8.39 10.06 -14.73
N ASN A 325 9.20 9.52 -15.62
CA ASN A 325 8.98 8.25 -16.25
C ASN A 325 9.56 7.13 -15.34
N SER A 326 9.14 7.10 -14.07
CA SER A 326 9.57 6.11 -13.07
C SER A 326 8.57 6.06 -11.94
N SER A 327 8.28 4.84 -11.48
CA SER A 327 7.34 4.58 -10.39
C SER A 327 7.93 3.52 -9.46
N TRP A 328 7.51 3.55 -8.20
CA TRP A 328 7.65 2.41 -7.31
C TRP A 328 6.55 1.41 -7.63
N ILE A 329 6.97 0.20 -7.95
CA ILE A 329 6.12 -0.88 -8.45
C ILE A 329 6.08 -1.96 -7.38
N ARG A 330 4.87 -2.35 -7.00
CA ARG A 330 4.64 -3.46 -6.08
C ARG A 330 4.66 -4.79 -6.83
N SER A 331 5.37 -5.80 -6.33
CA SER A 331 5.54 -7.09 -7.01
C SER A 331 5.82 -8.23 -6.05
N ARG A 332 5.49 -9.45 -6.47
CA ARG A 332 5.90 -10.73 -5.86
C ARG A 332 6.97 -11.47 -6.66
N HIS A 333 7.32 -10.91 -7.81
CA HIS A 333 8.21 -11.51 -8.81
C HIS A 333 9.59 -10.88 -8.76
N THR A 334 10.59 -11.50 -9.38
CA THR A 334 11.90 -10.87 -9.59
C THR A 334 11.77 -9.57 -10.38
N THR A 335 12.71 -8.63 -10.20
CA THR A 335 12.74 -7.44 -11.07
C THR A 335 12.97 -7.85 -12.54
N PRO A 336 12.44 -7.09 -13.51
CA PRO A 336 12.59 -7.39 -14.94
C PRO A 336 14.03 -7.48 -15.45
N SER A 337 14.96 -6.77 -14.84
CA SER A 337 16.33 -6.66 -15.33
C SER A 337 17.32 -7.64 -14.68
N SER A 338 18.26 -8.16 -15.47
CA SER A 338 19.22 -9.15 -14.98
C SER A 338 20.42 -8.49 -14.31
N GLY A 339 20.88 -9.07 -13.18
CA GLY A 339 22.09 -8.61 -12.50
C GLY A 339 21.88 -7.39 -11.60
N THR A 340 20.62 -7.04 -11.33
CA THR A 340 20.21 -6.05 -10.33
C THR A 340 18.85 -6.43 -9.75
N GLY A 341 18.43 -5.75 -8.69
CA GLY A 341 17.20 -6.05 -7.96
C GLY A 341 17.23 -7.38 -7.20
N PRO A 342 16.25 -7.60 -6.30
CA PRO A 342 16.11 -8.84 -5.56
C PRO A 342 15.46 -9.96 -6.40
N SER A 343 15.61 -11.20 -5.94
CA SER A 343 14.95 -12.37 -6.53
C SER A 343 13.51 -12.60 -6.04
N GLY A 344 12.94 -11.65 -5.30
CA GLY A 344 11.63 -11.74 -4.67
C GLY A 344 11.58 -10.89 -3.40
N SER A 345 10.44 -10.91 -2.71
CA SER A 345 10.23 -10.22 -1.44
C SER A 345 11.20 -10.69 -0.36
N ASN A 346 11.44 -9.83 0.64
CA ASN A 346 12.20 -10.19 1.82
C ASN A 346 11.29 -10.76 2.90
N GLN A 347 10.14 -10.12 3.10
CA GLN A 347 9.08 -10.52 4.02
C GLN A 347 7.79 -10.76 3.21
N GLY A 348 6.94 -11.67 3.68
CA GLY A 348 5.66 -11.92 3.01
C GLY A 348 5.79 -12.36 1.55
N ASP A 349 4.83 -11.92 0.75
CA ASP A 349 4.68 -12.25 -0.67
C ASP A 349 5.02 -11.07 -1.58
N LEU A 350 4.87 -9.83 -1.12
CA LEU A 350 4.95 -8.62 -1.91
C LEU A 350 6.02 -7.66 -1.39
N TYR A 351 6.66 -6.95 -2.29
CA TYR A 351 7.62 -5.88 -1.99
C TYR A 351 7.48 -4.78 -3.03
N ILE A 352 8.16 -3.64 -2.85
CA ILE A 352 8.23 -2.59 -3.86
C ILE A 352 9.62 -2.45 -4.46
N TYR A 353 9.69 -2.10 -5.74
CA TYR A 353 10.94 -1.82 -6.42
C TYR A 353 10.80 -0.71 -7.47
N VAL A 354 11.93 -0.16 -7.87
CA VAL A 354 12.04 0.76 -9.01
C VAL A 354 12.90 0.10 -10.08
N GLU A 355 12.42 0.10 -11.32
CA GLU A 355 13.13 -0.47 -12.46
C GLU A 355 13.95 0.59 -13.22
N SER A 356 15.21 0.25 -13.50
CA SER A 356 16.18 1.16 -14.09
C SER A 356 16.41 0.98 -15.60
N SER A 357 16.01 -0.15 -16.16
CA SER A 357 16.20 -0.50 -17.58
C SER A 357 15.51 0.44 -18.57
N ASP A 358 16.09 0.51 -19.79
CA ASP A 358 15.44 1.16 -20.93
C ASP A 358 14.37 0.25 -21.54
N ILE A 359 13.19 0.25 -20.91
CA ILE A 359 12.02 -0.44 -21.44
C ILE A 359 11.08 0.60 -22.04
N GLY A 360 10.68 0.40 -23.29
CA GLY A 360 9.77 1.31 -23.98
C GLY A 360 10.39 2.68 -24.33
N GLY A 361 11.71 2.79 -24.43
CA GLY A 361 12.40 3.99 -24.90
C GLY A 361 12.53 5.10 -23.86
N GLN A 362 12.36 4.75 -22.58
CA GLN A 362 12.47 5.66 -21.45
C GLN A 362 13.92 6.08 -21.14
N GLY A 363 14.89 5.34 -21.67
CA GLY A 363 16.32 5.54 -21.43
C GLY A 363 16.77 5.02 -20.06
N THR A 364 18.09 5.01 -19.87
CA THR A 364 18.75 4.59 -18.62
C THR A 364 19.37 5.75 -17.87
N GLY A 365 18.96 6.99 -18.18
CA GLY A 365 19.50 8.17 -17.53
C GLY A 365 19.04 8.27 -16.07
N PRO A 366 19.78 9.00 -15.21
CA PRO A 366 19.38 9.24 -13.83
C PRO A 366 18.01 9.91 -13.75
N ARG A 367 17.15 9.37 -12.91
CA ARG A 367 15.78 9.82 -12.68
C ARG A 367 15.30 9.35 -11.30
N SER A 368 14.43 10.12 -10.68
CA SER A 368 13.89 9.80 -9.35
C SER A 368 12.54 9.11 -9.47
N ALA A 369 12.30 8.14 -8.59
CA ALA A 369 10.98 7.64 -8.23
C ALA A 369 10.77 7.89 -6.74
N ILE A 370 9.66 8.54 -6.39
CA ILE A 370 9.40 8.95 -5.01
C ILE A 370 8.06 8.41 -4.53
N LEU A 371 8.07 7.70 -3.40
CA LEU A 371 6.91 7.13 -2.75
C LEU A 371 6.72 7.75 -1.38
N GLY A 372 5.56 8.34 -1.10
CA GLY A 372 5.26 9.10 0.11
C GLY A 372 4.27 8.40 1.03
N SER A 373 4.56 8.40 2.33
CA SER A 373 3.66 7.92 3.36
C SER A 373 2.43 8.83 3.50
N PRO A 374 1.34 8.33 4.11
CA PRO A 374 0.40 9.19 4.83
C PRO A 374 1.12 10.08 5.86
N CYS A 375 0.42 11.07 6.40
CA CYS A 375 0.98 11.86 7.49
C CYS A 375 0.99 11.04 8.78
N ILE A 376 2.06 11.14 9.56
CA ILE A 376 2.31 10.35 10.77
C ILE A 376 2.37 11.31 11.94
N LYS A 377 1.42 11.16 12.87
CA LYS A 377 1.33 12.00 14.06
C LYS A 377 2.05 11.33 15.23
N ILE A 378 3.19 11.90 15.62
CA ILE A 378 4.00 11.38 16.73
C ILE A 378 3.55 12.06 18.04
N PRO A 379 3.16 11.31 19.09
CA PRO A 379 2.87 11.88 20.40
C PRO A 379 4.06 12.64 21.00
N SER A 380 3.80 13.72 21.71
CA SER A 380 4.85 14.59 22.29
C SER A 380 5.65 13.97 23.44
N ASP A 381 5.14 12.88 24.02
CA ASP A 381 5.77 12.12 25.10
C ASP A 381 6.42 10.80 24.61
N GLN A 382 6.51 10.62 23.28
CA GLN A 382 7.07 9.42 22.65
C GLN A 382 8.06 9.79 21.55
N LYS A 383 9.04 8.92 21.33
CA LYS A 383 9.94 8.97 20.17
C LYS A 383 9.56 7.91 19.16
N ALA A 384 9.66 8.24 17.88
CA ALA A 384 9.45 7.30 16.79
C ALA A 384 10.79 6.74 16.29
N GLN A 385 10.75 5.49 15.84
CA GLN A 385 11.81 4.85 15.08
C GLN A 385 11.18 4.18 13.86
N LEU A 386 11.77 4.42 12.70
CA LEU A 386 11.44 3.68 11.48
C LEU A 386 12.43 2.52 11.32
N SER A 387 11.95 1.34 10.96
CA SER A 387 12.75 0.23 10.45
C SER A 387 12.24 -0.17 9.07
N PHE A 388 13.13 -0.67 8.22
CA PHE A 388 12.80 -1.14 6.87
C PHE A 388 13.90 -2.05 6.34
N ASP A 389 13.54 -2.83 5.33
CA ASP A 389 14.47 -3.65 4.57
C ASP A 389 14.74 -3.02 3.21
N TYR A 390 15.96 -3.17 2.69
CA TYR A 390 16.31 -2.63 1.38
C TYR A 390 17.25 -3.52 0.57
N HIS A 391 17.24 -3.33 -0.75
CA HIS A 391 18.13 -4.01 -1.70
C HIS A 391 18.68 -3.03 -2.73
N MET A 392 20.00 -3.05 -2.91
CA MET A 392 20.73 -2.21 -3.88
C MET A 392 21.95 -2.98 -4.44
N SER A 393 21.77 -3.72 -5.54
CA SER A 393 22.81 -4.55 -6.15
C SER A 393 23.00 -4.20 -7.62
N GLY A 394 24.14 -3.63 -8.02
CA GLY A 394 24.36 -3.27 -9.42
C GLY A 394 25.50 -2.29 -9.65
N THR A 395 26.17 -2.41 -10.79
CA THR A 395 27.35 -1.59 -11.12
C THR A 395 27.02 -0.13 -11.43
N ALA A 396 25.77 0.17 -11.79
CA ALA A 396 25.28 1.52 -12.06
C ALA A 396 24.32 2.00 -10.95
N MET A 397 24.46 1.50 -9.73
CA MET A 397 23.62 1.91 -8.60
C MET A 397 23.64 3.42 -8.38
N GLY A 398 22.45 3.96 -8.13
CA GLY A 398 22.27 5.32 -7.67
C GLY A 398 22.19 5.41 -6.14
N THR A 399 21.26 6.22 -5.65
CA THR A 399 21.07 6.53 -4.22
C THR A 399 19.65 6.25 -3.79
N LEU A 400 19.48 5.52 -2.68
CA LEU A 400 18.20 5.39 -1.97
C LEU A 400 18.24 6.25 -0.72
N SER A 401 17.20 7.05 -0.47
CA SER A 401 17.11 7.90 0.71
C SER A 401 15.75 7.78 1.41
N ILE A 402 15.78 7.85 2.75
CA ILE A 402 14.61 8.14 3.58
C ILE A 402 14.64 9.62 3.92
N GLU A 403 13.59 10.32 3.49
CA GLU A 403 13.46 11.76 3.68
C GLU A 403 12.20 12.06 4.49
N VAL A 404 12.29 13.07 5.36
CA VAL A 404 11.21 13.44 6.29
C VAL A 404 10.86 14.91 6.13
N SER A 405 9.57 15.21 6.18
CA SER A 405 9.03 16.57 6.09
C SER A 405 8.15 16.87 7.29
N GLU A 406 8.29 18.05 7.86
CA GLU A 406 7.46 18.58 8.96
C GLU A 406 6.38 19.56 8.48
N ASP A 407 6.44 19.97 7.21
CA ASP A 407 5.64 21.08 6.66
C ASP A 407 4.71 20.64 5.53
N GLY A 408 4.25 19.38 5.62
CA GLY A 408 3.35 18.79 4.64
C GLY A 408 3.98 18.66 3.26
N GLY A 409 5.26 18.28 3.20
CA GLY A 409 5.97 17.96 1.97
C GLY A 409 6.58 19.15 1.22
N THR A 410 6.64 20.33 1.84
CA THR A 410 7.24 21.52 1.21
C THR A 410 8.77 21.47 1.27
N THR A 411 9.33 21.09 2.41
CA THR A 411 10.75 20.86 2.62
C THR A 411 11.00 19.45 3.16
N TRP A 412 12.20 18.91 2.88
CA TRP A 412 12.56 17.53 3.14
C TRP A 412 13.98 17.45 3.68
N ASP A 413 14.13 16.81 4.84
CA ASP A 413 15.41 16.47 5.46
C ASP A 413 15.75 15.00 5.17
N THR A 414 16.99 14.73 4.77
CA THR A 414 17.48 13.35 4.56
C THR A 414 17.93 12.76 5.90
N GLU A 415 17.17 11.79 6.42
CA GLU A 415 17.47 11.10 7.68
C GLU A 415 18.35 9.86 7.49
N TRP A 416 18.28 9.27 6.30
CA TRP A 416 19.11 8.13 5.92
C TRP A 416 19.33 8.12 4.41
N SER A 417 20.52 7.70 3.98
CA SER A 417 20.80 7.48 2.56
C SER A 417 21.90 6.45 2.37
N GLU A 418 21.75 5.61 1.35
CA GLU A 418 22.81 4.73 0.86
C GLU A 418 23.04 4.95 -0.64
N THR A 419 24.29 4.86 -1.06
CA THR A 419 24.69 5.12 -2.46
C THR A 419 25.60 4.03 -2.99
N GLY A 420 25.36 3.62 -4.23
CA GLY A 420 26.17 2.62 -4.90
C GLY A 420 25.79 1.19 -4.53
N ASN A 421 26.60 0.24 -4.98
CA ASN A 421 26.35 -1.19 -4.81
C ASN A 421 26.56 -1.63 -3.36
N GLN A 422 25.50 -2.12 -2.72
CA GLN A 422 25.51 -2.64 -1.36
C GLN A 422 25.71 -4.16 -1.31
N GLY A 423 25.36 -4.87 -2.39
CA GLY A 423 25.53 -6.31 -2.52
C GLY A 423 24.21 -7.01 -2.84
N ALA A 424 24.30 -8.31 -3.15
CA ALA A 424 23.16 -9.06 -3.69
C ALA A 424 22.11 -9.52 -2.66
N ASN A 425 22.37 -9.33 -1.36
CA ASN A 425 21.44 -9.72 -0.30
C ASN A 425 20.57 -8.54 0.11
N TRP A 426 19.38 -8.84 0.64
CA TRP A 426 18.58 -7.88 1.39
C TRP A 426 19.33 -7.44 2.67
N PHE A 427 19.28 -6.15 2.95
CA PHE A 427 19.69 -5.57 4.22
C PHE A 427 18.45 -5.45 5.09
N ASN A 428 18.48 -6.13 6.23
CA ASN A 428 17.32 -6.31 7.10
C ASN A 428 17.37 -5.35 8.29
N ASP A 429 16.21 -4.92 8.77
CA ASP A 429 16.02 -4.13 10.00
C ASP A 429 16.85 -2.83 10.04
N THR A 430 16.95 -2.13 8.91
CA THR A 430 17.70 -0.86 8.85
C THR A 430 16.91 0.20 9.61
N THR A 431 17.49 0.77 10.66
CA THR A 431 16.80 1.72 11.54
C THR A 431 17.11 3.18 11.22
N VAL A 432 16.09 4.03 11.24
CA VAL A 432 16.19 5.49 11.20
C VAL A 432 15.60 6.04 12.49
N ASP A 433 16.41 6.78 13.25
CA ASP A 433 15.95 7.45 14.47
C ASP A 433 15.18 8.73 14.10
N LEU A 434 13.89 8.77 14.44
CA LEU A 434 13.00 9.89 14.16
C LEU A 434 12.70 10.72 15.41
N CYS A 435 13.49 10.56 16.46
CA CYS A 435 13.21 11.15 17.76
C CYS A 435 13.13 12.70 17.74
N LYS A 436 13.86 13.40 16.86
CA LYS A 436 13.77 14.88 16.73
C LYS A 436 12.40 15.38 16.26
N TYR A 437 11.56 14.49 15.76
CA TYR A 437 10.19 14.73 15.28
C TYR A 437 9.10 14.47 16.33
N SER A 438 9.48 14.18 17.59
CA SER A 438 8.51 14.00 18.68
C SER A 438 7.54 15.18 18.81
N GLY A 439 6.25 14.88 18.98
CA GLY A 439 5.18 15.88 19.08
C GLY A 439 4.77 16.53 17.76
N LYS A 440 5.39 16.14 16.63
CA LYS A 440 5.10 16.69 15.31
C LYS A 440 4.22 15.74 14.49
N THR A 441 3.61 16.30 13.45
CA THR A 441 3.04 15.51 12.35
C THR A 441 4.02 15.58 11.20
N ILE A 442 4.51 14.42 10.74
CA ILE A 442 5.52 14.33 9.69
C ILE A 442 5.00 13.57 8.48
N LYS A 443 5.67 13.75 7.34
CA LYS A 443 5.55 12.87 6.17
C LYS A 443 6.90 12.23 5.91
N ILE A 444 6.92 10.96 5.53
CA ILE A 444 8.13 10.21 5.19
C ILE A 444 8.04 9.87 3.71
N ARG A 445 9.15 9.92 2.98
CA ARG A 445 9.21 9.42 1.61
C ARG A 445 10.45 8.58 1.34
N LEU A 446 10.27 7.60 0.47
CA LEU A 446 11.35 6.86 -0.17
C LEU A 446 11.73 7.60 -1.45
N ASN A 447 12.97 8.05 -1.55
CA ASN A 447 13.50 8.68 -2.75
C ASN A 447 14.57 7.79 -3.37
N ALA A 448 14.22 7.11 -4.46
CA ALA A 448 15.18 6.34 -5.27
C ALA A 448 15.64 7.20 -6.44
N LEU A 449 16.86 7.72 -6.35
CA LEU A 449 17.56 8.33 -7.48
C LEU A 449 18.31 7.22 -8.24
N LEU A 450 17.75 6.77 -9.36
CA LEU A 450 18.39 5.78 -10.21
C LEU A 450 19.71 6.32 -10.78
N GLY A 451 20.71 5.46 -10.89
CA GLY A 451 21.98 5.76 -11.52
C GLY A 451 21.91 5.68 -13.05
N ASN A 452 23.05 5.88 -13.71
CA ASN A 452 23.14 5.88 -15.17
C ASN A 452 23.41 4.47 -15.71
N GLY A 453 22.35 3.70 -15.94
CA GLY A 453 22.41 2.33 -16.45
C GLY A 453 21.22 1.48 -16.03
N PHE A 454 21.09 0.30 -16.63
CA PHE A 454 20.02 -0.66 -16.32
C PHE A 454 20.30 -1.54 -15.09
N THR A 455 21.49 -1.43 -14.49
CA THR A 455 21.85 -2.13 -13.25
C THR A 455 21.71 -1.19 -12.06
N SER A 456 20.52 -0.60 -11.90
CA SER A 456 20.18 0.40 -10.88
C SER A 456 18.85 0.11 -10.15
N ASP A 457 18.33 -1.12 -10.20
CA ASP A 457 17.08 -1.46 -9.52
C ASP A 457 17.27 -1.39 -8.00
N MET A 458 16.32 -0.74 -7.33
CA MET A 458 16.29 -0.59 -5.88
C MET A 458 14.97 -1.16 -5.37
N ALA A 459 15.02 -1.86 -4.23
CA ALA A 459 13.83 -2.41 -3.61
C ALA A 459 13.78 -2.09 -2.12
N VAL A 460 12.56 -1.99 -1.60
CA VAL A 460 12.25 -1.75 -0.19
C VAL A 460 11.14 -2.70 0.24
N ASP A 461 11.22 -3.16 1.48
CA ASP A 461 10.25 -4.06 2.11
C ASP A 461 10.14 -3.81 3.62
N ASP A 462 9.12 -4.38 4.27
CA ASP A 462 8.91 -4.41 5.73
C ASP A 462 9.11 -3.06 6.47
N ILE A 463 8.46 -1.99 5.99
CA ILE A 463 8.53 -0.70 6.68
C ILE A 463 7.68 -0.77 7.95
N GLN A 464 8.30 -0.49 9.09
CA GLN A 464 7.62 -0.40 10.37
C GLN A 464 7.96 0.91 11.07
N ILE A 465 6.97 1.52 11.72
CA ILE A 465 7.16 2.68 12.58
C ILE A 465 6.70 2.29 13.97
N SER A 466 7.65 2.28 14.90
CA SER A 466 7.42 1.96 16.30
C SER A 466 7.63 3.18 17.17
N LEU A 467 6.90 3.22 18.29
CA LEU A 467 7.05 4.26 19.29
C LEU A 467 7.66 3.69 20.57
N SER A 468 8.42 4.51 21.27
CA SER A 468 8.87 4.24 22.63
C SER A 468 8.70 5.47 23.50
N SER A 469 8.39 5.24 24.78
CA SER A 469 8.14 6.32 25.74
C SER A 469 9.41 7.15 26.00
N ALA A 470 9.21 8.45 26.23
CA ALA A 470 10.26 9.30 26.75
C ALA A 470 10.80 8.81 28.10
N LYS A 471 12.08 9.09 28.35
CA LYS A 471 12.66 9.05 29.69
C LYS A 471 12.27 10.32 30.43
N THR A 472 11.48 10.15 31.47
CA THR A 472 10.91 11.24 32.24
C THR A 472 11.59 11.36 33.58
N TRP A 473 12.04 12.56 33.93
CA TRP A 473 12.47 12.91 35.27
C TRP A 473 11.31 13.53 36.06
N ASP A 474 10.98 12.95 37.21
CA ASP A 474 9.86 13.37 38.06
C ASP A 474 10.26 14.26 39.25
N GLY A 475 11.55 14.63 39.35
CA GLY A 475 12.11 15.34 40.51
C GLY A 475 12.89 14.43 41.47
N ALA A 476 12.81 13.11 41.30
CA ALA A 476 13.51 12.14 42.13
C ALA A 476 14.20 11.03 41.32
N SER A 477 13.62 10.58 40.22
CA SER A 477 14.16 9.49 39.41
C SER A 477 13.78 9.58 37.94
N TRP A 478 14.59 8.94 37.09
CA TRP A 478 14.26 8.71 35.69
C TRP A 478 13.34 7.50 35.54
N SER A 479 12.29 7.63 34.73
CA SER A 479 11.42 6.54 34.30
C SER A 479 11.23 6.59 32.77
N PRO A 480 11.56 5.52 32.02
CA PRO A 480 12.20 4.28 32.48
C PRO A 480 13.58 4.50 33.14
N THR A 481 14.00 3.58 34.01
CA THR A 481 15.21 3.72 34.84
C THR A 481 16.46 3.98 34.00
N GLY A 482 17.29 4.93 34.46
CA GLY A 482 18.58 5.27 33.87
C GLY A 482 18.54 6.64 33.20
N VAL A 483 19.68 7.35 33.27
CA VAL A 483 19.84 8.66 32.63
C VAL A 483 19.59 8.52 31.11
N PRO A 484 18.95 9.50 30.46
CA PRO A 484 18.85 9.52 29.00
C PRO A 484 20.22 9.48 28.32
N THR A 485 20.22 8.93 27.11
CA THR A 485 21.34 8.91 26.17
C THR A 485 21.01 9.70 24.90
N SER A 486 21.97 9.85 23.99
CA SER A 486 21.79 10.62 22.74
C SER A 486 20.65 10.15 21.83
N THR A 487 20.08 8.96 22.05
CA THR A 487 18.91 8.46 21.29
C THR A 487 17.61 8.55 22.09
N ASP A 488 17.64 8.97 23.36
CA ASP A 488 16.47 9.05 24.22
C ASP A 488 15.80 10.43 24.15
N LEU A 489 14.48 10.43 24.05
CA LEU A 489 13.68 11.62 24.32
C LEU A 489 13.63 11.84 25.83
N ALA A 490 14.12 12.98 26.30
CA ALA A 490 14.14 13.34 27.72
C ALA A 490 13.03 14.33 28.05
N VAL A 491 12.26 14.07 29.10
CA VAL A 491 11.19 14.96 29.58
C VAL A 491 11.42 15.30 31.05
N ILE A 492 11.58 16.58 31.37
CA ILE A 492 11.80 17.08 32.72
C ILE A 492 10.46 17.59 33.27
N THR A 493 9.86 16.85 34.20
CA THR A 493 8.58 17.19 34.86
C THR A 493 8.74 17.65 36.31
N GLY A 494 9.85 17.30 36.95
CA GLY A 494 10.28 17.85 38.24
C GLY A 494 11.61 18.58 38.14
N ASN A 495 11.99 19.30 39.21
CA ASN A 495 13.24 20.06 39.21
C ASN A 495 14.46 19.14 39.04
N TYR A 496 15.38 19.51 38.16
CA TYR A 496 16.61 18.78 37.84
C TYR A 496 17.82 19.71 37.96
N SER A 497 18.88 19.26 38.62
CA SER A 497 20.17 19.95 38.66
C SER A 497 21.27 19.00 38.18
N THR A 498 22.09 19.45 37.23
CA THR A 498 23.21 18.63 36.71
C THR A 498 24.29 18.39 37.77
N GLU A 499 24.46 19.28 38.76
CA GLU A 499 25.38 19.07 39.90
C GLU A 499 24.97 17.86 40.75
N THR A 500 23.66 17.67 40.97
CA THR A 500 23.13 16.62 41.86
C THR A 500 22.80 15.33 41.13
N ASN A 501 22.35 15.42 39.87
CA ASN A 501 21.82 14.29 39.12
C ASN A 501 22.65 13.91 37.88
N GLY A 502 23.71 14.69 37.59
CA GLY A 502 24.61 14.48 36.46
C GLY A 502 24.15 15.12 35.16
N ASN A 503 25.03 15.08 34.17
CA ASN A 503 24.81 15.62 32.82
C ASN A 503 23.75 14.85 32.05
N ILE A 504 23.17 15.51 31.05
CA ILE A 504 22.15 14.92 30.17
C ILE A 504 22.69 14.85 28.75
N ASP A 505 22.70 13.65 28.20
CA ASP A 505 22.76 13.42 26.76
C ASP A 505 21.35 12.98 26.31
N ALA A 506 20.77 13.66 25.34
CA ALA A 506 19.41 13.36 24.86
C ALA A 506 19.34 13.49 23.34
N CYS A 507 18.41 12.77 22.71
CA CYS A 507 18.05 13.08 21.33
C CYS A 507 17.29 14.42 21.27
N SER A 508 16.32 14.61 22.14
CA SER A 508 15.53 15.85 22.26
C SER A 508 15.12 15.99 23.71
N ILE A 509 14.90 17.22 24.16
CA ILE A 509 14.53 17.48 25.55
C ILE A 509 13.34 18.43 25.67
N MET A 510 12.43 18.11 26.58
CA MET A 510 11.31 18.96 26.97
C MET A 510 11.41 19.31 28.45
N VAL A 511 11.45 20.61 28.77
CA VAL A 511 11.30 21.10 30.14
C VAL A 511 9.85 21.50 30.35
N SER A 512 9.10 20.69 31.10
CA SER A 512 7.66 20.86 31.28
C SER A 512 7.34 22.09 32.13
N SER A 513 6.14 22.65 31.95
CA SER A 513 5.66 23.75 32.78
C SER A 513 5.73 23.41 34.27
N GLY A 514 6.24 24.36 35.08
CA GLY A 514 6.46 24.17 36.52
C GLY A 514 7.75 23.46 36.91
N ALA A 515 8.49 22.86 35.97
CA ALA A 515 9.80 22.28 36.23
C ALA A 515 10.93 23.29 35.98
N THR A 516 12.02 23.17 36.75
CA THR A 516 13.28 23.87 36.51
C THR A 516 14.39 22.89 36.16
N LEU A 517 15.00 23.04 34.99
CA LEU A 517 16.24 22.39 34.60
C LEU A 517 17.41 23.36 34.84
N THR A 518 18.27 23.07 35.82
CA THR A 518 19.47 23.83 36.12
C THR A 518 20.70 23.13 35.55
N VAL A 519 21.39 23.79 34.63
CA VAL A 519 22.70 23.41 34.09
C VAL A 519 23.76 24.14 34.89
N ASN A 520 24.33 23.44 35.87
CA ASN A 520 25.28 24.01 36.82
C ASN A 520 26.65 24.32 36.18
N ALA A 521 27.45 25.13 36.87
CA ALA A 521 28.76 25.57 36.41
C ALA A 521 29.70 24.38 36.11
N GLY A 522 30.27 24.33 34.90
CA GLY A 522 31.16 23.26 34.45
C GLY A 522 30.45 21.98 33.98
N GLU A 523 29.12 21.91 34.15
CA GLU A 523 28.29 20.80 33.71
C GLU A 523 27.61 21.11 32.36
N TYR A 524 26.99 20.10 31.75
CA TYR A 524 26.41 20.22 30.43
C TYR A 524 25.09 19.46 30.22
N ILE A 525 24.33 19.94 29.24
CA ILE A 525 23.33 19.15 28.53
C ILE A 525 23.67 19.17 27.04
N GLN A 526 23.66 18.00 26.40
CA GLN A 526 23.92 17.82 24.97
C GLN A 526 22.72 17.14 24.32
N ILE A 527 22.20 17.76 23.27
CA ILE A 527 20.93 17.40 22.64
C ILE A 527 21.20 17.21 21.15
N GLN A 528 20.78 16.07 20.59
CA GLN A 528 20.99 15.84 19.16
C GLN A 528 20.14 16.78 18.31
N GLY A 529 18.86 16.91 18.64
CA GLY A 529 17.87 17.70 17.91
C GLY A 529 17.24 18.81 18.76
N ASN A 530 15.91 18.85 18.78
CA ASN A 530 15.14 19.99 19.26
C ASN A 530 15.06 20.08 20.79
N MET A 531 14.92 21.30 21.30
CA MET A 531 14.63 21.59 22.70
C MET A 531 13.27 22.33 22.81
N THR A 532 12.45 21.92 23.77
CA THR A 532 11.24 22.67 24.18
C THR A 532 11.35 23.09 25.64
N VAL A 533 11.11 24.37 25.93
CA VAL A 533 11.14 24.93 27.30
C VAL A 533 9.79 25.58 27.60
N ASP A 534 8.91 24.84 28.28
CA ASP A 534 7.64 25.35 28.83
C ASP A 534 7.78 25.76 30.31
N GLY A 535 8.79 25.24 31.00
CA GLY A 535 9.15 25.56 32.39
C GLY A 535 10.26 26.61 32.48
N THR A 536 11.31 26.30 33.23
CA THR A 536 12.50 27.15 33.37
C THR A 536 13.77 26.38 33.02
N LEU A 537 14.57 26.91 32.10
CA LEU A 537 15.95 26.51 31.89
C LEU A 537 16.87 27.55 32.54
N GLN A 538 17.63 27.16 33.55
CA GLN A 538 18.63 27.98 34.21
C GLN A 538 20.01 27.46 33.81
N VAL A 539 20.84 28.30 33.22
CA VAL A 539 22.23 27.98 32.88
C VAL A 539 23.14 28.85 33.73
N ASP A 540 23.80 28.23 34.71
CA ASP A 540 24.73 28.93 35.59
C ASP A 540 25.98 29.39 34.82
N HIS A 541 26.74 30.34 35.38
CA HIS A 541 28.00 30.75 34.79
C HIS A 541 28.92 29.54 34.57
N GLN A 542 29.35 29.31 33.32
CA GLN A 542 30.14 28.15 32.85
C GLN A 542 29.36 26.84 32.63
N GLY A 543 28.03 26.83 32.79
CA GLY A 543 27.19 25.73 32.32
C GLY A 543 27.07 25.72 30.78
N SER A 544 26.90 24.53 30.19
CA SER A 544 26.86 24.37 28.72
C SER A 544 25.57 23.71 28.23
N VAL A 545 24.91 24.34 27.25
CA VAL A 545 23.79 23.75 26.49
C VAL A 545 24.23 23.61 25.05
N VAL A 546 24.28 22.38 24.53
CA VAL A 546 24.77 22.08 23.17
C VAL A 546 23.68 21.38 22.37
N GLN A 547 23.31 21.95 21.22
CA GLN A 547 22.55 21.24 20.18
C GLN A 547 23.51 20.82 19.06
N VAL A 548 23.47 19.54 18.68
CA VAL A 548 24.42 18.95 17.72
C VAL A 548 23.95 19.15 16.28
N ASP A 549 22.68 18.91 16.00
CA ASP A 549 22.09 19.13 14.68
C ASP A 549 22.05 20.66 14.38
N PRO A 550 22.70 21.12 13.29
CA PRO A 550 22.73 22.53 12.94
C PRO A 550 21.37 23.11 12.54
N SER A 551 20.38 22.25 12.23
CA SER A 551 18.99 22.65 11.95
C SER A 551 18.11 22.67 13.20
N ALA A 552 18.63 22.22 14.35
CA ALA A 552 17.85 22.12 15.57
C ALA A 552 17.32 23.47 16.05
N THR A 553 16.11 23.43 16.60
CA THR A 553 15.40 24.61 17.09
C THR A 553 15.18 24.55 18.61
N VAL A 554 14.95 25.72 19.21
CA VAL A 554 14.50 25.86 20.60
C VAL A 554 13.11 26.51 20.58
N LEU A 555 12.10 25.78 21.03
CA LEU A 555 10.78 26.35 21.30
C LEU A 555 10.75 26.85 22.76
N ASN A 556 10.74 28.17 22.95
CA ASN A 556 10.73 28.78 24.27
C ASN A 556 9.36 29.38 24.60
N ASN A 557 8.57 28.65 25.40
CA ASN A 557 7.27 29.10 25.94
C ASN A 557 7.37 29.53 27.41
N GLY A 558 8.50 29.27 28.06
CA GLY A 558 8.75 29.51 29.48
C GLY A 558 9.83 30.57 29.71
N THR A 559 10.79 30.27 30.58
CA THR A 559 11.91 31.16 30.91
C THR A 559 13.24 30.46 30.63
N ILE A 560 14.14 31.15 29.91
CA ILE A 560 15.53 30.73 29.73
C ILE A 560 16.40 31.82 30.35
N ASN A 561 17.14 31.47 31.40
CA ASN A 561 18.08 32.34 32.10
C ASN A 561 19.51 31.84 31.86
N VAL A 562 20.42 32.75 31.55
CA VAL A 562 21.84 32.46 31.40
C VAL A 562 22.63 33.43 32.26
N ASP A 563 23.29 32.92 33.30
CA ASP A 563 24.03 33.74 34.25
C ASP A 563 25.36 34.20 33.65
N VAL A 564 25.46 35.50 33.46
CA VAL A 564 26.66 36.19 32.97
C VAL A 564 27.39 36.79 34.17
N THR A 565 28.28 35.98 34.77
CA THR A 565 29.29 36.34 35.79
C THR A 565 28.83 36.62 37.22
#